data_AF-X1K347-F1
#
_entry.id   AF-X1K347-F1
#
_cell.length_a   1.000
_cell.length_b   1.000
_cell.length_c   1.000
_cell.angle_alpha   90.00
_cell.angle_beta   90.00
_cell.angle_gamma   90.00
#
_symmetry.space_group_name_H-M   'P 1'
#
loop_
_entity.id
_entity.type
_entity.pdbx_description
1 polymer ?
#
loop_
_entity_poly.entity_id
_entity_poly.type
_entity_poly.pdbx_seq_one_letter_code
_entity_poly.pdbx_strand_id
1 'polypeptide(L)'
;LGKPEPAYMERLYRKRDEIPLFARTFLVKAIHLGPGDREMEEELVRDFMNKIKISPTSAYFEDEEKIPWVFHSSLRTTAMILQTLIEMEKEPVFSPQIARYLLKEQQGRWLSTQDNAYLFYALADYLHRYEAEEPEFQVKVRLAGKTILEHFFRRRIDRVSEKTVDIASLEKGEKLPLEIDKEGEGRMYYEVRMRYAPTGRIEARDEGIAVFKNFETLEGKRIEDSFPLGDLVVVNLKVVIPQA
;
A
#
# COMPACT_ATOMS: atom_id res chain seq x y z
N LEU A 1 32.18 -8.48 -3.52
CA LEU A 1 31.75 -7.13 -3.98
C LEU A 1 32.91 -6.51 -4.76
N GLY A 2 32.64 -5.79 -5.86
CA GLY A 2 33.69 -5.13 -6.67
C GLY A 2 34.23 -5.89 -7.89
N LYS A 3 33.56 -6.98 -8.32
CA LYS A 3 33.83 -7.66 -9.60
C LYS A 3 32.55 -7.71 -10.44
N PRO A 4 32.14 -6.58 -11.06
CA PRO A 4 30.94 -6.56 -11.87
C PRO A 4 31.14 -7.43 -13.11
N GLU A 5 30.08 -8.12 -13.54
CA GLU A 5 30.04 -8.85 -14.82
C GLU A 5 28.96 -8.23 -15.74
N PRO A 6 29.28 -7.13 -16.46
CA PRO A 6 28.31 -6.36 -17.23
C PRO A 6 27.52 -7.19 -18.23
N ALA A 7 28.18 -8.12 -18.93
CA ALA A 7 27.52 -8.99 -19.91
C ALA A 7 26.46 -9.90 -19.28
N TYR A 8 26.68 -10.38 -18.04
CA TYR A 8 25.70 -11.19 -17.32
C TYR A 8 24.55 -10.33 -16.79
N MET A 9 24.85 -9.12 -16.32
CA MET A 9 23.82 -8.16 -15.88
C MET A 9 22.90 -7.78 -17.04
N GLU A 10 23.45 -7.43 -18.21
CA GLU A 10 22.68 -7.11 -19.40
C GLU A 10 21.83 -8.31 -19.87
N ARG A 11 22.39 -9.52 -19.85
CA ARG A 11 21.62 -10.73 -20.20
C ARG A 11 20.44 -10.96 -19.26
N LEU A 12 20.64 -10.75 -17.95
CA LEU A 12 19.57 -10.89 -16.96
C LEU A 12 18.53 -9.78 -17.09
N TYR A 13 18.97 -8.55 -17.37
CA TYR A 13 18.13 -7.40 -17.64
C TYR A 13 17.18 -7.62 -18.83
N ARG A 14 17.68 -8.18 -19.92
CA ARG A 14 16.86 -8.54 -21.10
C ARG A 14 15.77 -9.58 -20.78
N LYS A 15 15.92 -10.32 -19.67
CA LYS A 15 14.97 -11.32 -19.17
C LYS A 15 14.29 -10.87 -17.87
N ARG A 16 14.31 -9.56 -17.56
CA ARG A 16 13.79 -9.06 -16.28
C ARG A 16 12.33 -9.48 -16.06
N ASP A 17 11.53 -9.59 -17.11
CA ASP A 17 10.13 -9.99 -17.01
C ASP A 17 9.92 -11.48 -16.73
N GLU A 18 10.93 -12.30 -17.00
CA GLU A 18 10.93 -13.74 -16.69
C GLU A 18 11.40 -14.03 -15.26
N ILE A 19 11.86 -13.02 -14.50
CA ILE A 19 12.36 -13.21 -13.14
C ILE A 19 11.46 -12.56 -12.08
N PRO A 20 11.39 -13.16 -10.88
CA PRO A 20 10.64 -12.61 -9.75
C PRO A 20 11.12 -11.22 -9.34
N LEU A 21 10.24 -10.44 -8.74
CA LEU A 21 10.53 -9.09 -8.25
C LEU A 21 11.70 -9.04 -7.29
N PHE A 22 11.81 -10.00 -6.34
CA PHE A 22 12.95 -10.03 -5.44
C PHE A 22 14.28 -10.22 -6.20
N ALA A 23 14.29 -10.98 -7.31
CA ALA A 23 15.49 -11.15 -8.11
C ALA A 23 15.85 -9.85 -8.86
N ARG A 24 14.84 -9.10 -9.33
CA ARG A 24 15.03 -7.76 -9.90
C ARG A 24 15.66 -6.79 -8.89
N THR A 25 15.39 -6.92 -7.59
CA THR A 25 16.05 -6.07 -6.56
C THR A 25 17.55 -6.31 -6.50
N PHE A 26 18.00 -7.56 -6.61
CA PHE A 26 19.43 -7.87 -6.67
C PHE A 26 20.06 -7.36 -7.96
N LEU A 27 19.36 -7.50 -9.10
CA LEU A 27 19.82 -6.99 -10.39
C LEU A 27 20.01 -5.47 -10.34
N VAL A 28 19.02 -4.71 -9.87
CA VAL A 28 19.11 -3.24 -9.83
C VAL A 28 20.22 -2.78 -8.88
N LYS A 29 20.40 -3.44 -7.72
CA LYS A 29 21.53 -3.17 -6.81
C LYS A 29 22.88 -3.44 -7.48
N ALA A 30 22.99 -4.53 -8.23
CA ALA A 30 24.23 -4.88 -8.93
C ALA A 30 24.56 -3.86 -10.03
N ILE A 31 23.55 -3.37 -10.75
CA ILE A 31 23.68 -2.28 -11.72
C ILE A 31 24.14 -1.00 -11.02
N HIS A 32 23.47 -0.62 -9.93
CA HIS A 32 23.74 0.59 -9.16
C HIS A 32 25.15 0.65 -8.57
N LEU A 33 25.63 -0.48 -8.01
CA LEU A 33 26.96 -0.59 -7.39
C LEU A 33 28.09 -0.82 -8.43
N GLY A 34 27.73 -1.20 -9.65
CA GLY A 34 28.67 -1.47 -10.74
C GLY A 34 28.81 -0.29 -11.69
N PRO A 35 29.58 -0.45 -12.79
CA PRO A 35 29.60 0.50 -13.91
C PRO A 35 28.32 0.39 -14.77
N GLY A 36 27.18 0.14 -14.12
CA GLY A 36 25.91 -0.19 -14.76
C GLY A 36 25.31 0.97 -15.52
N ASP A 37 24.45 0.63 -16.47
CA ASP A 37 23.68 1.60 -17.25
C ASP A 37 22.58 2.21 -16.39
N ARG A 38 22.61 3.54 -16.24
CA ARG A 38 21.63 4.31 -15.48
C ARG A 38 20.23 4.19 -16.06
N GLU A 39 20.10 3.99 -17.37
CA GLU A 39 18.80 3.79 -18.03
C GLU A 39 18.16 2.46 -17.61
N MET A 40 18.94 1.38 -17.55
CA MET A 40 18.48 0.08 -17.06
C MET A 40 18.03 0.15 -15.59
N GLU A 41 18.78 0.89 -14.77
CA GLU A 41 18.43 1.12 -13.38
C GLU A 41 17.08 1.84 -13.25
N GLU A 42 16.90 2.93 -14.00
CA GLU A 42 15.65 3.69 -13.99
C GLU A 42 14.46 2.88 -14.53
N GLU A 43 14.68 2.01 -15.52
CA GLU A 43 13.63 1.13 -16.04
C GLU A 43 13.22 0.07 -15.01
N LEU A 44 14.15 -0.56 -14.29
CA LEU A 44 13.81 -1.49 -13.21
C LEU A 44 13.06 -0.80 -12.06
N VAL A 45 13.42 0.43 -11.73
CA VAL A 45 12.68 1.22 -10.74
C VAL A 45 11.26 1.51 -11.23
N ARG A 46 11.08 1.87 -12.52
CA ARG A 46 9.75 2.03 -13.13
C ARG A 46 8.96 0.71 -13.11
N ASP A 47 9.59 -0.43 -13.36
CA ASP A 47 8.94 -1.74 -13.31
C ASP A 47 8.40 -2.06 -11.92
N PHE A 48 9.15 -1.72 -10.85
CA PHE A 48 8.62 -1.81 -9.49
C PHE A 48 7.40 -0.90 -9.34
N MET A 49 7.50 0.37 -9.74
CA MET A 49 6.38 1.31 -9.61
C MET A 49 5.14 0.88 -10.40
N ASN A 50 5.29 0.15 -11.49
CA ASN A 50 4.16 -0.42 -12.24
C ASN A 50 3.53 -1.64 -11.56
N LYS A 51 4.28 -2.34 -10.70
CA LYS A 51 3.84 -3.54 -9.98
C LYS A 51 3.41 -3.29 -8.53
N ILE A 52 3.56 -2.06 -8.04
CA ILE A 52 3.13 -1.71 -6.69
C ILE A 52 1.60 -1.78 -6.55
N LYS A 53 1.13 -2.47 -5.52
CA LYS A 53 -0.29 -2.52 -5.15
C LYS A 53 -0.55 -1.47 -4.08
N ILE A 54 -1.36 -0.47 -4.40
CA ILE A 54 -1.64 0.67 -3.53
C ILE A 54 -3.07 0.59 -3.01
N SER A 55 -3.22 0.76 -1.70
CA SER A 55 -4.48 0.98 -1.01
C SER A 55 -4.37 2.30 -0.21
N PRO A 56 -5.48 2.83 0.34
CA PRO A 56 -5.44 4.10 1.08
C PRO A 56 -4.42 4.14 2.22
N THR A 57 -4.13 2.99 2.84
CA THR A 57 -3.29 2.90 4.06
C THR A 57 -2.05 2.03 3.90
N SER A 58 -1.87 1.37 2.76
CA SER A 58 -0.82 0.36 2.59
C SER A 58 -0.40 0.29 1.12
N ALA A 59 0.88 0.09 0.89
CA ALA A 59 1.43 -0.16 -0.43
C ALA A 59 2.38 -1.36 -0.33
N TYR A 60 2.35 -2.27 -1.30
CA TYR A 60 3.11 -3.51 -1.21
C TYR A 60 3.31 -4.14 -2.58
N PHE A 61 4.15 -5.16 -2.63
CA PHE A 61 4.44 -5.91 -3.85
C PHE A 61 4.08 -7.37 -3.65
N GLU A 62 3.56 -7.99 -4.69
CA GLU A 62 3.30 -9.42 -4.72
C GLU A 62 3.94 -10.01 -5.97
N ASP A 63 4.65 -11.12 -5.78
CA ASP A 63 5.04 -12.00 -6.87
C ASP A 63 3.90 -13.00 -7.12
N GLU A 64 3.64 -13.31 -8.38
CA GLU A 64 2.60 -14.26 -8.78
C GLU A 64 3.01 -15.71 -8.47
N GLU A 65 4.29 -16.02 -8.66
CA GLU A 65 4.84 -17.36 -8.42
C GLU A 65 5.35 -17.50 -6.99
N LYS A 66 5.00 -18.62 -6.34
CA LYS A 66 5.57 -19.01 -5.05
C LYS A 66 6.78 -19.91 -5.30
N ILE A 67 7.94 -19.46 -4.80
CA ILE A 67 9.22 -20.16 -5.02
C ILE A 67 9.79 -20.61 -3.66
N PRO A 68 9.22 -21.64 -3.02
CA PRO A 68 9.53 -21.97 -1.63
C PRO A 68 11.00 -22.38 -1.40
N TRP A 69 11.67 -22.97 -2.40
CA TRP A 69 13.06 -23.42 -2.28
C TRP A 69 14.08 -22.28 -2.15
N VAL A 70 13.71 -21.03 -2.46
CA VAL A 70 14.53 -19.84 -2.20
C VAL A 70 14.02 -19.00 -1.03
N PHE A 71 13.13 -19.57 -0.19
CA PHE A 71 12.50 -18.89 0.95
C PHE A 71 11.79 -17.60 0.53
N HIS A 72 11.07 -17.69 -0.59
CA HIS A 72 10.34 -16.55 -1.15
C HIS A 72 9.06 -16.24 -0.36
N SER A 73 8.78 -14.95 -0.19
CA SER A 73 7.50 -14.43 0.31
C SER A 73 7.27 -13.01 -0.22
N SER A 74 6.01 -12.61 -0.40
CA SER A 74 5.67 -11.23 -0.79
C SER A 74 6.11 -10.20 0.25
N LEU A 75 6.15 -10.58 1.53
CA LEU A 75 6.64 -9.71 2.60
C LEU A 75 8.13 -9.42 2.42
N ARG A 76 8.93 -10.46 2.19
CA ARG A 76 10.36 -10.33 1.93
C ARG A 76 10.62 -9.56 0.65
N THR A 77 9.91 -9.85 -0.44
CA THR A 77 10.00 -9.08 -1.68
C THR A 77 9.72 -7.60 -1.43
N THR A 78 8.64 -7.27 -0.71
CA THR A 78 8.27 -5.89 -0.37
C THR A 78 9.35 -5.19 0.46
N ALA A 79 9.89 -5.87 1.47
CA ALA A 79 10.96 -5.34 2.31
C ALA A 79 12.23 -5.10 1.50
N MET A 80 12.63 -6.06 0.65
CA MET A 80 13.79 -5.93 -0.24
C MET A 80 13.65 -4.76 -1.21
N ILE A 81 12.47 -4.56 -1.80
CA ILE A 81 12.24 -3.43 -2.71
C ILE A 81 12.36 -2.10 -1.94
N LEU A 82 11.68 -1.96 -0.80
CA LEU A 82 11.77 -0.74 0.02
C LEU A 82 13.22 -0.41 0.37
N GLN A 83 13.93 -1.42 0.89
CA GLN A 83 15.32 -1.33 1.31
C GLN A 83 16.24 -0.93 0.13
N THR A 84 16.03 -1.54 -1.04
CA THR A 84 16.76 -1.20 -2.27
C THR A 84 16.54 0.23 -2.70
N LEU A 85 15.28 0.70 -2.70
CA LEU A 85 14.96 2.05 -3.14
C LEU A 85 15.51 3.11 -2.18
N ILE A 86 15.57 2.81 -0.87
CA ILE A 86 16.19 3.70 0.13
C ILE A 86 17.68 3.83 -0.10
N GLU A 87 18.40 2.72 -0.27
CA GLU A 87 19.84 2.76 -0.53
C GLU A 87 20.22 3.51 -1.80
N MET A 88 19.35 3.46 -2.81
CA MET A 88 19.55 4.12 -4.09
C MET A 88 19.04 5.57 -4.11
N GLU A 89 18.43 6.05 -3.03
CA GLU A 89 17.74 7.36 -2.96
C GLU A 89 16.68 7.56 -4.06
N LYS A 90 15.92 6.48 -4.35
CA LYS A 90 14.87 6.42 -5.39
C LYS A 90 13.50 6.03 -4.82
N GLU A 91 13.23 6.41 -3.58
CA GLU A 91 12.01 6.03 -2.87
C GLU A 91 10.75 6.68 -3.46
N PRO A 92 9.63 5.92 -3.60
CA PRO A 92 8.37 6.52 -3.98
C PRO A 92 7.74 7.30 -2.82
N VAL A 93 6.81 8.19 -3.17
CA VAL A 93 5.92 8.87 -2.20
C VAL A 93 5.15 7.89 -1.31
N PHE A 94 5.00 6.63 -1.74
CA PHE A 94 4.31 5.57 -1.02
C PHE A 94 5.16 4.82 0.01
N SER A 95 6.43 5.20 0.20
CA SER A 95 7.33 4.52 1.14
C SER A 95 6.80 4.43 2.58
N PRO A 96 6.12 5.47 3.14
CA PRO A 96 5.42 5.34 4.41
C PRO A 96 4.35 4.24 4.42
N GLN A 97 3.59 4.09 3.34
CA GLN A 97 2.58 3.06 3.20
C GLN A 97 3.20 1.66 3.05
N ILE A 98 4.40 1.55 2.46
CA ILE A 98 5.16 0.30 2.41
C ILE A 98 5.66 -0.07 3.80
N ALA A 99 6.31 0.84 4.53
CA ALA A 99 6.75 0.61 5.90
C ALA A 99 5.58 0.21 6.82
N ARG A 100 4.43 0.89 6.69
CA ARG A 100 3.20 0.54 7.41
C ARG A 100 2.68 -0.85 7.08
N TYR A 101 2.71 -1.25 5.81
CA TYR A 101 2.34 -2.62 5.41
C TYR A 101 3.24 -3.66 6.08
N LEU A 102 4.55 -3.47 6.04
CA LEU A 102 5.53 -4.38 6.66
C LEU A 102 5.28 -4.54 8.17
N LEU A 103 5.07 -3.43 8.89
CA LEU A 103 4.74 -3.45 10.32
C LEU A 103 3.44 -4.21 10.62
N LYS A 104 2.40 -4.02 9.79
CA LYS A 104 1.11 -4.70 9.96
C LYS A 104 1.24 -6.21 9.74
N GLU A 105 1.93 -6.63 8.68
CA GLU A 105 2.10 -8.05 8.37
C GLU A 105 2.95 -8.78 9.42
N GLN A 106 3.93 -8.09 10.01
CA GLN A 106 4.75 -8.64 11.09
C GLN A 106 3.93 -9.01 12.34
N GLN A 107 2.88 -8.24 12.67
CA GLN A 107 2.04 -8.51 13.83
C GLN A 107 1.07 -9.68 13.63
N GLY A 108 0.73 -9.99 12.37
CA GLY A 108 -0.35 -10.92 12.03
C GLY A 108 0.07 -12.32 11.61
N ARG A 109 1.37 -12.62 11.51
CA ARG A 109 1.88 -13.85 10.88
C ARG A 109 3.12 -14.42 11.55
N TRP A 110 3.32 -15.72 11.36
CA TRP A 110 4.58 -16.39 11.68
C TRP A 110 5.56 -16.13 10.55
N LEU A 111 6.62 -15.38 10.85
CA LEU A 111 7.65 -15.00 9.88
C LEU A 111 8.81 -15.99 9.89
N SER A 112 9.35 -16.29 8.70
CA SER A 112 10.60 -17.04 8.60
C SER A 112 11.81 -16.18 9.01
N THR A 113 12.97 -16.81 9.23
CA THR A 113 14.22 -16.08 9.49
C THR A 113 14.58 -15.12 8.35
N GLN A 114 14.34 -15.51 7.10
CA GLN A 114 14.59 -14.67 5.92
C GLN A 114 13.65 -13.46 5.87
N ASP A 115 12.37 -13.67 6.18
CA ASP A 115 11.40 -12.57 6.25
C ASP A 115 11.82 -11.55 7.31
N ASN A 116 12.13 -12.03 8.52
CA ASN A 116 12.56 -11.17 9.62
C ASN A 116 13.83 -10.39 9.27
N ALA A 117 14.84 -11.04 8.68
CA ALA A 117 16.10 -10.39 8.34
C ALA A 117 15.90 -9.21 7.38
N TYR A 118 15.19 -9.41 6.26
CA TYR A 118 14.94 -8.34 5.30
C TYR A 118 13.95 -7.29 5.81
N LEU A 119 12.95 -7.70 6.60
CA LEU A 119 12.01 -6.78 7.25
C LEU A 119 12.74 -5.81 8.18
N PHE A 120 13.57 -6.32 9.10
CA PHE A 120 14.32 -5.47 10.02
C PHE A 120 15.34 -4.60 9.31
N TYR A 121 15.99 -5.11 8.27
CA TYR A 121 16.92 -4.31 7.45
C TYR A 121 16.18 -3.14 6.78
N ALA A 122 15.08 -3.41 6.09
CA ALA A 122 14.28 -2.38 5.44
C ALA A 122 13.75 -1.33 6.41
N LEU A 123 13.23 -1.77 7.57
CA LEU A 123 12.67 -0.86 8.58
C LEU A 123 13.75 -0.07 9.32
N ALA A 124 14.95 -0.63 9.52
CA ALA A 124 16.09 0.11 10.09
C ALA A 124 16.58 1.20 9.13
N ASP A 125 16.75 0.86 7.84
CA ASP A 125 17.12 1.86 6.82
C ASP A 125 16.05 2.95 6.70
N TYR A 126 14.78 2.57 6.72
CA TYR A 126 13.66 3.52 6.71
C TYR A 126 13.68 4.45 7.94
N LEU A 127 13.90 3.88 9.14
CA LEU A 127 14.00 4.65 10.39
C LEU A 127 15.16 5.64 10.31
N HIS A 128 16.35 5.21 9.91
CA HIS A 128 17.51 6.10 9.79
C HIS A 128 17.32 7.17 8.72
N ARG A 129 16.60 6.86 7.62
CA ARG A 129 16.40 7.79 6.51
C ARG A 129 15.35 8.86 6.78
N TYR A 130 14.26 8.49 7.45
CA TYR A 130 13.05 9.32 7.55
C TYR A 130 12.66 9.71 8.97
N GLU A 131 13.21 9.00 9.94
CA GLU A 131 12.90 9.15 11.35
C GLU A 131 14.20 9.14 12.15
N ALA A 132 15.27 9.79 11.66
CA ALA A 132 16.48 9.99 12.46
C ALA A 132 16.23 11.01 13.59
N GLU A 133 15.45 12.04 13.30
CA GLU A 133 15.10 13.09 14.25
C GLU A 133 14.11 12.57 15.30
N GLU A 134 14.32 12.94 16.57
CA GLU A 134 13.32 12.72 17.60
C GLU A 134 12.14 13.68 17.40
N PRO A 135 10.88 13.19 17.45
CA PRO A 135 9.70 14.04 17.39
C PRO A 135 9.64 15.07 18.52
N GLU A 136 9.74 16.36 18.14
CA GLU A 136 9.38 17.49 19.00
C GLU A 136 8.55 18.49 18.19
N PHE A 137 7.23 18.26 18.16
CA PHE A 137 6.32 19.09 17.37
C PHE A 137 4.90 19.15 17.94
N GLN A 138 4.25 20.27 17.67
CA GLN A 138 2.83 20.48 17.92
C GLN A 138 2.04 20.20 16.65
N VAL A 139 0.92 19.48 16.81
CA VAL A 139 -0.06 19.25 15.76
C VAL A 139 -1.36 19.91 16.14
N LYS A 140 -1.96 20.63 15.20
CA LYS A 140 -3.29 21.21 15.34
C LYS A 140 -4.14 20.82 14.13
N VAL A 141 -5.31 20.23 14.40
CA VAL A 141 -6.28 19.85 13.39
C VAL A 141 -7.51 20.70 13.53
N ARG A 142 -7.90 21.39 12.46
CA ARG A 142 -9.05 22.28 12.41
C ARG A 142 -10.04 21.77 11.36
N LEU A 143 -11.31 21.67 11.73
CA LEU A 143 -12.41 21.36 10.82
C LEU A 143 -13.36 22.55 10.79
N ALA A 144 -13.56 23.13 9.61
CA ALA A 144 -14.34 24.36 9.43
C ALA A 144 -13.92 25.47 10.42
N GLY A 145 -12.61 25.69 10.57
CA GLY A 145 -12.02 26.68 11.48
C GLY A 145 -12.03 26.30 12.98
N LYS A 146 -12.78 25.27 13.38
CA LYS A 146 -12.82 24.79 14.77
C LYS A 146 -11.71 23.78 15.03
N THR A 147 -10.91 24.00 16.07
CA THR A 147 -9.90 23.02 16.50
C THR A 147 -10.59 21.76 17.05
N ILE A 148 -10.32 20.61 16.45
CA ILE A 148 -10.90 19.31 16.84
C ILE A 148 -9.88 18.40 17.52
N LEU A 149 -8.58 18.59 17.24
CA LEU A 149 -7.48 17.87 17.85
C LEU A 149 -6.28 18.82 17.98
N GLU A 150 -5.63 18.78 19.13
CA GLU A 150 -4.36 19.45 19.37
C GLU A 150 -3.50 18.54 20.25
N HIS A 151 -2.25 18.33 19.86
CA HIS A 151 -1.34 17.44 20.57
C HIS A 151 0.10 17.94 20.44
N PHE A 152 0.85 17.92 21.53
CA PHE A 152 2.28 18.21 21.54
C PHE A 152 3.09 16.92 21.72
N PHE A 153 3.75 16.48 20.66
CA PHE A 153 4.60 15.30 20.64
C PHE A 153 6.00 15.70 21.09
N ARG A 154 6.39 15.31 22.31
CA ARG A 154 7.72 15.60 22.90
C ARG A 154 8.78 14.53 22.65
N ARG A 155 8.33 13.37 22.16
CA ARG A 155 9.14 12.19 21.86
C ARG A 155 8.31 11.23 21.03
N ARG A 156 8.92 10.14 20.58
CA ARG A 156 8.19 8.99 20.02
C ARG A 156 7.22 8.45 21.05
N ILE A 157 5.98 8.26 20.63
CA ILE A 157 4.94 7.63 21.44
C ILE A 157 4.43 6.38 20.74
N ASP A 158 4.00 5.41 21.53
CA ASP A 158 3.44 4.13 21.10
C ASP A 158 1.93 4.20 20.80
N ARG A 159 1.29 5.35 21.03
CA ARG A 159 -0.15 5.56 20.84
C ARG A 159 -0.40 6.71 19.88
N VAL A 160 -1.37 6.53 18.99
CA VAL A 160 -1.81 7.58 18.07
C VAL A 160 -2.68 8.59 18.82
N SER A 161 -2.49 9.88 18.55
CA SER A 161 -3.42 10.92 18.98
C SER A 161 -4.57 11.02 17.97
N GLU A 162 -5.80 10.72 18.39
CA GLU A 162 -6.94 10.60 17.47
C GLU A 162 -8.17 11.40 17.94
N LYS A 163 -9.01 11.78 16.97
CA LYS A 163 -10.33 12.37 17.21
C LYS A 163 -11.31 11.87 16.17
N THR A 164 -12.47 11.41 16.64
CA THR A 164 -13.63 11.11 15.79
C THR A 164 -14.65 12.23 15.91
N VAL A 165 -15.20 12.65 14.77
CA VAL A 165 -16.30 13.61 14.68
C VAL A 165 -17.45 12.94 13.97
N ASP A 166 -18.63 12.95 14.57
CA ASP A 166 -19.81 12.33 13.98
C ASP A 166 -20.26 13.10 12.75
N ILE A 167 -20.39 12.42 11.62
CA ILE A 167 -20.82 13.06 10.36
C ILE A 167 -22.22 13.70 10.48
N ALA A 168 -23.06 13.18 11.38
CA ALA A 168 -24.38 13.73 11.65
C ALA A 168 -24.33 15.11 12.35
N SER A 169 -23.21 15.43 13.01
CA SER A 169 -22.99 16.72 13.66
C SER A 169 -22.45 17.80 12.71
N LEU A 170 -22.09 17.41 11.49
CA LEU A 170 -21.53 18.31 10.48
C LEU A 170 -22.65 18.99 9.69
N GLU A 171 -22.42 20.26 9.35
CA GLU A 171 -23.33 21.00 8.47
C GLU A 171 -23.36 20.36 7.08
N LYS A 172 -24.57 20.12 6.59
CA LYS A 172 -24.81 19.44 5.31
C LYS A 172 -24.87 20.45 4.18
N GLY A 173 -24.40 20.04 2.99
CA GLY A 173 -24.48 20.86 1.78
C GLY A 173 -23.33 21.86 1.63
N GLU A 174 -22.47 21.99 2.64
CA GLU A 174 -21.30 22.86 2.59
C GLU A 174 -19.99 22.08 2.49
N LYS A 175 -18.97 22.71 1.90
CA LYS A 175 -17.60 22.20 1.92
C LYS A 175 -16.98 22.57 3.26
N LEU A 176 -16.63 21.57 4.06
CA LEU A 176 -15.99 21.77 5.35
C LEU A 176 -14.46 21.58 5.20
N PRO A 177 -13.64 22.64 5.25
CA PRO A 177 -12.19 22.51 5.12
C PRO A 177 -11.60 21.79 6.34
N LEU A 178 -10.70 20.85 6.09
CA LEU A 178 -9.88 20.19 7.11
C LEU A 178 -8.44 20.68 6.96
N GLU A 179 -7.93 21.36 7.98
CA GLU A 179 -6.57 21.89 8.05
C GLU A 179 -5.79 21.09 9.09
N ILE A 180 -4.58 20.67 8.75
CA ILE A 180 -3.66 19.95 9.63
C ILE A 180 -2.35 20.73 9.64
N ASP A 181 -2.07 21.37 10.77
CA ASP A 181 -0.85 22.14 10.98
C ASP A 181 0.14 21.33 11.82
N LYS A 182 1.41 21.36 11.43
CA LYS A 182 2.54 20.82 12.20
C LYS A 182 3.56 21.94 12.41
N GLU A 183 4.00 22.12 13.65
CA GLU A 183 5.04 23.08 14.02
C GLU A 183 6.09 22.39 14.90
N GLY A 184 7.37 22.42 14.49
CA GLY A 184 8.48 21.74 15.18
C GLY A 184 9.21 20.72 14.29
N GLU A 185 10.12 19.94 14.87
CA GLU A 185 11.03 19.02 14.17
C GLU A 185 10.46 17.60 14.03
N GLY A 186 11.11 16.70 13.28
CA GLY A 186 10.67 15.31 13.13
C GLY A 186 9.50 15.11 12.16
N ARG A 187 9.21 13.83 11.87
CA ARG A 187 8.21 13.42 10.88
C ARG A 187 6.85 13.14 11.53
N MET A 188 5.78 13.68 10.95
CA MET A 188 4.40 13.39 11.33
C MET A 188 3.77 12.43 10.32
N TYR A 189 3.18 11.35 10.83
CA TYR A 189 2.28 10.49 10.06
C TYR A 189 0.85 10.73 10.52
N TYR A 190 -0.09 10.81 9.58
CA TYR A 190 -1.50 11.01 9.88
C TYR A 190 -2.37 10.17 8.95
N GLU A 191 -3.57 9.85 9.43
CA GLU A 191 -4.63 9.21 8.64
C GLU A 191 -5.91 10.02 8.80
N VAL A 192 -6.55 10.36 7.68
CA VAL A 192 -7.89 10.95 7.68
C VAL A 192 -8.85 9.92 7.10
N ARG A 193 -9.85 9.53 7.89
CA ARG A 193 -10.84 8.52 7.49
C ARG A 193 -12.24 9.07 7.65
N MET A 194 -13.02 9.00 6.57
CA MET A 194 -14.45 9.29 6.56
C MET A 194 -15.24 8.01 6.28
N ARG A 195 -16.23 7.72 7.13
CA ARG A 195 -17.13 6.57 6.96
C ARG A 195 -18.56 7.08 6.90
N TYR A 196 -19.27 6.79 5.82
CA TYR A 196 -20.65 7.21 5.60
C TYR A 196 -21.42 6.16 4.80
N ALA A 197 -22.74 6.21 4.89
CA ALA A 197 -23.65 5.43 4.06
C ALA A 197 -24.42 6.40 3.14
N PRO A 198 -24.34 6.25 1.81
CA PRO A 198 -25.14 7.05 0.90
C PRO A 198 -26.64 6.83 1.13
N THR A 199 -27.42 7.91 1.18
CA THR A 199 -28.88 7.85 1.41
C THR A 199 -29.69 7.70 0.12
N GLY A 200 -29.05 7.89 -1.04
CA GLY A 200 -29.67 7.76 -2.36
C GLY A 200 -29.15 6.54 -3.13
N ARG A 201 -29.76 6.27 -4.28
CA ARG A 201 -29.26 5.27 -5.22
C ARG A 201 -27.89 5.72 -5.74
N ILE A 202 -26.88 4.89 -5.53
CA ILE A 202 -25.56 5.08 -6.13
C ILE A 202 -25.66 4.48 -7.54
N GLU A 203 -25.23 5.23 -8.54
CA GLU A 203 -25.12 4.70 -9.89
C GLU A 203 -24.11 3.56 -9.93
N ALA A 204 -24.39 2.55 -10.75
CA ALA A 204 -23.44 1.47 -10.97
C ALA A 204 -22.16 2.05 -11.59
N ARG A 205 -21.01 1.61 -11.09
CA ARG A 205 -19.69 1.99 -11.60
C ARG A 205 -18.89 0.72 -11.82
N ASP A 206 -18.04 0.75 -12.84
CA ASP A 206 -17.01 -0.24 -13.07
C ASP A 206 -15.66 0.46 -12.86
N GLU A 207 -14.98 0.10 -11.77
CA GLU A 207 -13.65 0.59 -11.42
C GLU A 207 -12.66 -0.58 -11.39
N GLY A 208 -12.82 -1.53 -12.32
CA GLY A 208 -12.00 -2.74 -12.40
C GLY A 208 -12.57 -3.92 -11.61
N ILE A 209 -13.76 -3.82 -11.01
CA ILE A 209 -14.54 -5.00 -10.59
C ILE A 209 -16.00 -4.67 -10.87
N ALA A 210 -16.67 -5.50 -11.66
CA ALA A 210 -18.10 -5.37 -11.90
C ALA A 210 -18.86 -6.52 -11.24
N VAL A 211 -19.94 -6.19 -10.52
CA VAL A 211 -20.82 -7.18 -9.89
C VAL A 211 -22.22 -7.04 -10.47
N PHE A 212 -22.68 -8.10 -11.12
CA PHE A 212 -24.05 -8.20 -11.62
C PHE A 212 -24.84 -9.13 -10.69
N LYS A 213 -26.02 -8.66 -10.27
CA LYS A 213 -26.94 -9.44 -9.46
C LYS A 213 -28.20 -9.71 -10.28
N ASN A 214 -28.60 -10.97 -10.38
CA ASN A 214 -29.89 -11.36 -10.90
C ASN A 214 -30.61 -12.30 -9.92
N PHE A 215 -31.92 -12.42 -10.09
CA PHE A 215 -32.77 -13.30 -9.31
C PHE A 215 -33.46 -14.27 -10.27
N GLU A 216 -33.58 -15.53 -9.85
CA GLU A 216 -34.25 -16.59 -10.59
C GLU A 216 -35.19 -17.37 -9.66
N THR A 217 -36.26 -17.95 -10.21
CA THR A 217 -37.06 -18.96 -9.51
C THR A 217 -36.25 -20.26 -9.38
N LEU A 218 -36.72 -21.21 -8.57
CA LEU A 218 -36.07 -22.52 -8.45
C LEU A 218 -36.03 -23.30 -9.78
N GLU A 219 -36.94 -22.97 -10.71
CA GLU A 219 -37.02 -23.52 -12.06
C GLU A 219 -36.12 -22.77 -13.07
N GLY A 220 -35.32 -21.80 -12.61
CA GLY A 220 -34.37 -21.04 -13.45
C GLY A 220 -35.00 -19.91 -14.25
N LYS A 221 -36.24 -19.50 -13.95
CA LYS A 221 -36.87 -18.35 -14.63
C LYS A 221 -36.40 -17.04 -14.00
N ARG A 222 -35.86 -16.13 -14.82
CA ARG A 222 -35.44 -14.81 -14.37
C ARG A 222 -36.59 -14.00 -13.78
N ILE A 223 -36.34 -13.37 -12.63
CA ILE A 223 -37.24 -12.46 -11.94
C ILE A 223 -36.74 -11.04 -12.19
N GLU A 224 -37.59 -10.17 -12.74
CA GLU A 224 -37.21 -8.81 -13.14
C GLU A 224 -37.52 -7.76 -12.07
N ASP A 225 -38.75 -7.77 -11.52
CA ASP A 225 -39.22 -6.67 -10.67
C ASP A 225 -39.51 -7.08 -9.22
N SER A 226 -40.28 -8.15 -9.01
CA SER A 226 -40.74 -8.55 -7.68
C SER A 226 -41.10 -10.04 -7.60
N PHE A 227 -41.14 -10.54 -6.38
CA PHE A 227 -41.59 -11.89 -6.03
C PHE A 227 -42.38 -11.85 -4.72
N PRO A 228 -43.37 -12.74 -4.52
CA PRO A 228 -44.15 -12.84 -3.29
C PRO A 228 -43.31 -13.03 -2.03
N LEU A 229 -43.82 -12.52 -0.90
CA LEU A 229 -43.22 -12.77 0.40
C LEU A 229 -43.33 -14.26 0.75
N GLY A 230 -42.20 -14.90 1.05
CA GLY A 230 -42.12 -16.32 1.41
C GLY A 230 -41.65 -17.22 0.28
N ASP A 231 -41.50 -16.69 -0.94
CA ASP A 231 -40.97 -17.46 -2.08
C ASP A 231 -39.47 -17.73 -1.93
N LEU A 232 -39.07 -18.92 -2.38
CA LEU A 232 -37.66 -19.28 -2.53
C LEU A 232 -37.15 -18.77 -3.87
N VAL A 233 -36.06 -18.00 -3.83
CA VAL A 233 -35.39 -17.44 -5.01
C VAL A 233 -33.93 -17.83 -5.03
N VAL A 234 -33.38 -18.04 -6.22
CA VAL A 234 -31.95 -18.20 -6.46
C VAL A 234 -31.36 -16.81 -6.75
N VAL A 235 -30.30 -16.44 -6.03
CA VAL A 235 -29.58 -15.19 -6.24
C VAL A 235 -28.27 -15.50 -6.95
N ASN A 236 -28.14 -15.13 -8.22
CA ASN A 236 -26.88 -15.28 -8.93
C ASN A 236 -26.09 -13.97 -8.88
N LEU A 237 -24.84 -14.07 -8.42
CA LEU A 237 -23.86 -13.01 -8.46
C LEU A 237 -22.81 -13.35 -9.51
N LYS A 238 -22.71 -12.54 -10.56
CA LYS A 238 -21.63 -12.62 -11.54
C LYS A 238 -20.62 -11.52 -11.22
N VAL A 239 -19.43 -11.93 -10.83
CA VAL A 239 -18.30 -11.04 -10.58
C VAL A 239 -17.37 -11.07 -11.80
N VAL A 240 -17.10 -9.91 -12.38
CA VAL A 240 -16.14 -9.75 -13.48
C VAL A 240 -14.95 -8.99 -12.92
N ILE A 241 -13.76 -9.55 -13.11
CA ILE A 241 -12.48 -8.96 -12.73
C ILE A 241 -11.59 -8.87 -13.98
N PRO A 242 -10.80 -7.80 -14.14
CA PRO A 242 -9.80 -7.69 -15.18
C PRO A 242 -8.76 -8.79 -14.96
N GLN A 243 -8.34 -9.44 -16.03
CA GLN A 243 -7.13 -10.25 -15.98
C GLN A 243 -5.93 -9.32 -15.84
N ALA A 244 -5.08 -9.63 -14.86
CA ALA A 244 -3.78 -9.00 -14.68
C ALA A 244 -2.81 -9.48 -15.77
#